data_AF-A0A6J6UKG5-F1
#
_entry.id   AF-A0A6J6UKG5-F1
#
_cell.length_a   1.000
_cell.length_b   1.000
_cell.length_c   1.000
_cell.angle_alpha   90.00
_cell.angle_beta   90.00
_cell.angle_gamma   90.00
#
_symmetry.space_group_name_H-M   'P 1'
#
loop_
_entity.id
_entity.type
_entity.pdbx_description
1 polymer ?
#
loop_
_entity_poly.entity_id
_entity_poly.type
_entity_poly.pdbx_seq_one_letter_code
_entity_poly.pdbx_strand_id
1 'polypeptide(L)'
;MAKKEYASPIDPAKLEGLTPAQAAALTADWNSRNKNTTLSELAAISPSLARSLDYGTGWRLLNTAQSGEAVATASAHVVEEGYFAEATEFKVLNSFDLGGKVRLNDNPNRADRIVRELRIATQIFSPPHFTVVQLRAVVPQTAAPGEAPPRPVLDQNSPIISVVMERDLGNKRLYPFLTALGSLLLFIVTATMLHYRDKEAMARRAAAGTR
;
A
#
# COMPACT_ATOMS: atom_id res chain seq x y z
N MET A 1 27.70 25.94 3.99
CA MET A 1 26.33 26.32 4.39
C MET A 1 25.94 25.49 5.59
N ALA A 2 25.67 26.11 6.75
CA ALA A 2 25.29 25.38 7.95
C ALA A 2 23.91 24.74 7.75
N LYS A 3 23.86 23.40 7.73
CA LYS A 3 22.61 22.63 7.81
C LYS A 3 21.92 23.06 9.11
N LYS A 4 20.87 23.88 9.03
CA LYS A 4 19.98 24.07 10.17
C LYS A 4 19.32 22.72 10.41
N GLU A 5 19.79 21.97 11.40
CA GLU A 5 19.14 20.75 11.84
C GLU A 5 17.82 21.18 12.51
N TYR A 6 16.71 21.09 11.77
CA TYR A 6 15.36 21.38 12.26
C TYR A 6 14.80 20.30 13.20
N ALA A 7 15.68 19.47 13.79
CA ALA A 7 15.28 18.47 14.76
C ALA A 7 14.92 19.18 16.08
N SER A 8 13.74 18.87 16.63
CA SER A 8 13.39 19.40 17.95
C SER A 8 14.41 18.92 18.98
N PRO A 9 14.94 19.81 19.84
CA PRO A 9 15.79 19.38 20.94
C PRO A 9 14.98 18.49 21.90
N ILE A 10 15.67 17.58 22.60
CA ILE A 10 15.03 16.75 23.61
C ILE A 10 14.47 17.65 24.73
N ASP A 11 13.29 17.30 25.23
CA ASP A 11 12.65 18.00 26.34
C ASP A 11 13.56 17.95 27.59
N PRO A 12 13.94 19.11 28.18
CA PRO A 12 14.83 19.16 29.34
C PRO A 12 14.29 18.35 30.53
N ALA A 13 12.98 18.21 30.68
CA ALA A 13 12.38 17.40 31.75
C ALA A 13 12.78 15.92 31.67
N LYS A 14 13.10 15.42 30.46
CA LYS A 14 13.58 14.03 30.26
C LYS A 14 15.05 13.84 30.59
N LEU A 15 15.78 14.94 30.80
CA LEU A 15 17.20 14.94 31.16
C LEU A 15 17.41 15.12 32.68
N GLU A 16 16.35 15.48 33.41
CA GLU A 16 16.42 15.68 34.87
C GLU A 16 16.73 14.36 35.61
N GLY A 17 17.67 14.42 36.54
CA GLY A 17 18.07 13.27 37.38
C GLY A 17 19.00 12.25 36.71
N LEU A 18 19.40 12.45 35.45
CA LEU A 18 20.37 11.59 34.77
C LEU A 18 21.81 12.04 35.01
N THR A 19 22.74 11.08 35.02
CA THR A 19 24.17 11.41 35.00
C THR A 19 24.55 12.08 33.67
N PRO A 20 25.61 12.91 33.61
CA PRO A 20 26.03 13.58 32.38
C PRO A 20 26.27 12.61 31.21
N ALA A 21 26.80 11.43 31.50
CA ALA A 21 27.03 10.38 30.49
C ALA A 21 25.70 9.80 29.95
N GLN A 22 24.73 9.54 30.82
CA GLN A 22 23.42 9.03 30.40
C GLN A 22 22.61 10.08 29.65
N ALA A 23 22.68 11.35 30.06
CA ALA A 23 22.05 12.47 29.37
C ALA A 23 22.61 12.64 27.93
N ALA A 24 23.93 12.52 27.77
CA ALA A 24 24.58 12.55 26.46
C ALA A 24 24.15 11.38 25.57
N ALA A 25 24.08 10.16 26.12
CA ALA A 25 23.62 8.98 25.39
C ALA A 25 22.16 9.11 24.92
N LEU A 26 21.26 9.59 25.79
CA LEU A 26 19.85 9.80 25.44
C LEU A 26 19.68 10.88 24.37
N THR A 27 20.45 11.97 24.45
CA THR A 27 20.44 13.03 23.45
C THR A 27 20.96 12.53 22.10
N ALA A 28 22.01 11.69 22.10
CA ALA A 28 22.53 11.08 20.88
C ALA A 28 21.49 10.13 20.23
N ASP A 29 20.81 9.30 21.02
CA ASP A 29 19.72 8.43 20.53
C ASP A 29 18.55 9.26 19.99
N TRP A 30 18.14 10.32 20.68
CA TRP A 30 17.10 11.24 20.20
C TRP A 30 17.45 11.87 18.85
N ASN A 31 18.68 12.36 18.71
CA ASN A 31 19.17 12.93 17.46
C ASN A 31 19.22 11.89 16.34
N SER A 32 19.63 10.66 16.64
CA SER A 32 19.63 9.55 15.68
C SER A 32 18.22 9.23 15.19
N ARG A 33 17.23 9.18 16.10
CA ARG A 33 15.81 8.96 15.74
C ARG A 33 15.32 10.04 14.78
N ASN A 34 15.51 11.31 15.12
CA ASN A 34 15.06 12.41 14.29
C ASN A 34 15.72 12.43 12.90
N LYS A 35 16.99 12.03 12.80
CA LYS A 35 17.71 11.93 11.52
C LYS A 35 17.24 10.76 10.66
N ASN A 36 16.78 9.68 11.29
CA ASN A 36 16.35 8.47 10.61
C ASN A 36 14.84 8.45 10.29
N THR A 37 14.05 9.38 10.84
CA THR A 37 12.60 9.48 10.58
C THR A 37 12.33 9.73 9.11
N THR A 38 11.47 8.92 8.50
CA THR A 38 11.12 9.04 7.08
C THR A 38 9.86 9.88 6.86
N LEU A 39 9.59 10.30 5.61
CA LEU A 39 8.38 11.06 5.30
C LEU A 39 7.14 10.18 5.47
N SER A 40 7.20 8.91 5.09
CA SER A 40 6.10 7.96 5.29
C SER A 40 5.78 7.72 6.77
N GLU A 41 6.80 7.73 7.65
CA GLU A 41 6.60 7.70 9.11
C GLU A 41 5.98 9.01 9.62
N LEU A 42 6.45 10.16 9.11
CA LEU A 42 5.88 11.47 9.44
C LEU A 42 4.42 11.58 9.00
N ALA A 43 4.06 11.04 7.83
CA ALA A 43 2.70 11.02 7.31
C ALA A 43 1.73 10.21 8.17
N ALA A 44 2.23 9.23 8.95
CA ALA A 44 1.42 8.48 9.89
C ALA A 44 1.02 9.34 11.11
N ILE A 45 1.89 10.26 11.53
CA ILE A 45 1.67 11.14 12.69
C ILE A 45 0.94 12.42 12.27
N SER A 46 1.36 13.03 11.17
CA SER A 46 0.82 14.29 10.64
C SER A 46 0.45 14.16 9.16
N PRO A 47 -0.76 13.64 8.85
CA PRO A 47 -1.23 13.51 7.47
C PRO A 47 -1.45 14.86 6.77
N SER A 48 -1.66 15.94 7.51
CA SER A 48 -1.83 17.29 6.93
C SER A 48 -0.51 17.84 6.40
N LEU A 49 0.58 17.69 7.15
CA LEU A 49 1.92 18.11 6.73
C LEU A 49 2.41 17.30 5.52
N ALA A 50 2.13 16.00 5.51
CA ALA A 50 2.45 15.15 4.36
C ALA A 50 1.75 15.63 3.08
N ARG A 51 0.52 16.17 3.17
CA ARG A 51 -0.23 16.69 2.02
C ARG A 51 0.19 18.09 1.56
N SER A 52 0.82 18.88 2.43
CA SER A 52 1.31 20.21 2.03
C SER A 52 2.61 20.16 1.23
N LEU A 53 3.31 19.02 1.27
CA LEU A 53 4.53 18.80 0.51
C LEU A 53 4.19 18.43 -0.93
N ASP A 54 4.90 19.04 -1.87
CA ASP A 54 4.81 18.73 -3.30
C ASP A 54 5.74 17.57 -3.65
N TYR A 55 5.17 16.50 -4.19
CA TYR A 55 5.90 15.30 -4.65
C TYR A 55 5.89 15.16 -6.18
N GLY A 56 5.47 16.21 -6.90
CA GLY A 56 5.24 16.17 -8.33
C GLY A 56 3.81 15.82 -8.70
N THR A 57 3.54 15.81 -10.00
CA THR A 57 2.17 15.71 -10.52
C THR A 57 1.55 14.32 -10.27
N GLY A 58 0.54 14.29 -9.38
CA GLY A 58 -0.29 13.11 -9.13
C GLY A 58 0.31 12.06 -8.17
N TRP A 59 1.56 12.23 -7.74
CA TRP A 59 2.18 11.37 -6.74
C TRP A 59 1.69 11.71 -5.35
N ARG A 60 1.38 10.68 -4.57
CA ARG A 60 0.98 10.83 -3.19
C ARG A 60 1.82 9.94 -2.31
N LEU A 61 2.24 10.50 -1.17
CA LEU A 61 2.98 9.77 -0.16
C LEU A 61 2.03 8.84 0.62
N LEU A 62 2.39 7.57 0.72
CA LEU A 62 1.73 6.59 1.57
C LEU A 62 2.32 6.64 2.98
N ASN A 63 1.44 6.56 3.98
CA ASN A 63 1.89 6.35 5.36
C ASN A 63 2.34 4.89 5.58
N THR A 64 3.01 4.63 6.69
CA THR A 64 3.50 3.28 7.05
C THR A 64 2.37 2.26 7.19
N ALA A 65 1.16 2.69 7.60
CA ALA A 65 0.00 1.81 7.73
C ALA A 65 -0.57 1.35 6.37
N GLN A 66 -0.48 2.18 5.33
CA GLN A 66 -1.01 1.92 4.00
C GLN A 66 0.00 1.21 3.08
N SER A 67 1.29 1.29 3.41
CA SER A 67 2.38 0.79 2.56
C SER A 67 2.88 -0.61 2.93
N GLY A 68 2.39 -1.23 4.00
CA GLY A 68 2.92 -2.51 4.50
C GLY A 68 2.97 -3.64 3.47
N GLU A 69 1.91 -3.82 2.67
CA GLU A 69 1.87 -4.83 1.60
C GLU A 69 2.90 -4.55 0.49
N ALA A 70 2.98 -3.29 0.07
CA ALA A 70 3.91 -2.83 -0.95
C ALA A 70 5.37 -3.00 -0.50
N VAL A 71 5.65 -2.65 0.75
CA VAL A 71 6.98 -2.78 1.36
C VAL A 71 7.40 -4.25 1.43
N ALA A 72 6.52 -5.15 1.90
CA ALA A 72 6.83 -6.57 1.99
C ALA A 72 7.14 -7.18 0.62
N THR A 73 6.35 -6.81 -0.39
CA THR A 73 6.54 -7.28 -1.78
C THR A 73 7.85 -6.75 -2.36
N ALA A 74 8.14 -5.46 -2.20
CA ALA A 74 9.38 -4.86 -2.66
C ALA A 74 10.61 -5.47 -1.93
N SER A 75 10.52 -5.69 -0.62
CA SER A 75 11.62 -6.30 0.14
C SER A 75 11.93 -7.72 -0.31
N ALA A 76 10.90 -8.53 -0.59
CA ALA A 76 11.10 -9.89 -1.07
C ALA A 76 11.78 -9.90 -2.44
N HIS A 77 11.32 -9.02 -3.35
CA HIS A 77 11.85 -8.94 -4.71
C HIS A 77 13.32 -8.51 -4.75
N VAL A 78 13.72 -7.51 -3.94
CA VAL A 78 15.09 -6.99 -3.95
C VAL A 78 16.09 -7.99 -3.36
N VAL A 79 15.66 -8.83 -2.41
CA VAL A 79 16.45 -9.95 -1.90
C VAL A 79 16.54 -11.08 -2.94
N GLU A 80 15.44 -11.39 -3.63
CA GLU A 80 15.40 -12.39 -4.69
C GLU A 80 16.32 -12.05 -5.88
N GLU A 81 16.36 -10.78 -6.30
CA GLU A 81 17.26 -10.32 -7.36
C GLU A 81 18.73 -10.18 -6.91
N GLY A 82 19.03 -10.37 -5.62
CA GLY A 82 20.38 -10.35 -5.08
C GLY A 82 20.99 -8.96 -4.89
N TYR A 83 20.17 -7.90 -4.86
CA TYR A 83 20.63 -6.55 -4.52
C TYR A 83 21.01 -6.42 -3.04
N PHE A 84 20.39 -7.22 -2.17
CA PHE A 84 20.73 -7.37 -0.75
C PHE A 84 20.70 -8.85 -0.39
N ALA A 85 21.57 -9.28 0.54
CA ALA A 85 21.60 -10.67 1.00
C ALA A 85 20.46 -10.96 1.99
N GLU A 86 20.12 -9.98 2.83
CA GLU A 86 19.08 -10.12 3.85
C GLU A 86 18.18 -8.89 3.94
N ALA A 87 16.96 -9.09 4.46
CA ALA A 87 16.00 -8.01 4.72
C ALA A 87 16.45 -7.02 5.82
N THR A 88 17.54 -7.31 6.53
CA THR A 88 18.14 -6.48 7.59
C THR A 88 19.14 -5.46 7.06
N GLU A 89 19.64 -5.65 5.84
CA GLU A 89 20.70 -4.82 5.24
C GLU A 89 20.20 -3.51 4.64
N PHE A 90 18.88 -3.31 4.60
CA PHE A 90 18.28 -2.10 4.07
C PHE A 90 17.17 -1.56 4.96
N LYS A 91 16.95 -0.25 4.85
CA LYS A 91 15.83 0.44 5.46
C LYS A 91 14.95 1.03 4.36
N VAL A 92 13.65 0.86 4.54
CA VAL A 92 12.62 1.48 3.70
C VAL A 92 12.55 2.97 4.05
N LEU A 93 12.67 3.81 3.03
CA LEU A 93 12.55 5.26 3.16
C LEU A 93 11.09 5.68 3.04
N ASN A 94 10.59 5.78 1.81
CA ASN A 94 9.27 6.31 1.52
C ASN A 94 8.55 5.42 0.53
N SER A 95 7.23 5.38 0.67
CA SER A 95 6.35 4.70 -0.27
C SER A 95 5.43 5.72 -0.93
N PHE A 96 5.29 5.66 -2.24
CA PHE A 96 4.44 6.56 -3.01
C PHE A 96 3.44 5.78 -3.83
N ASP A 97 2.27 6.37 -4.06
CA ASP A 97 1.28 5.86 -5.00
C ASP A 97 0.90 6.87 -6.08
N LEU A 98 0.57 6.34 -7.25
CA LEU A 98 0.10 7.09 -8.41
C LEU A 98 -1.06 6.34 -9.08
N GLY A 99 -2.15 7.07 -9.34
CA GLY A 99 -3.30 6.56 -10.09
C GLY A 99 -4.24 5.66 -9.27
N GLY A 100 -4.84 4.68 -9.93
CA GLY A 100 -5.87 3.81 -9.37
C GLY A 100 -7.28 4.40 -9.29
N LYS A 101 -8.20 3.68 -8.63
CA LYS A 101 -9.60 4.09 -8.49
C LYS A 101 -9.75 5.23 -7.47
N VAL A 102 -10.82 6.01 -7.63
CA VAL A 102 -11.17 7.11 -6.71
C VAL A 102 -11.24 6.58 -5.27
N ARG A 103 -10.40 7.15 -4.40
CA ARG A 103 -10.40 6.81 -2.98
C ARG A 103 -11.41 7.65 -2.21
N LEU A 104 -11.77 7.12 -1.05
CA LEU A 104 -12.66 7.80 -0.13
C LEU A 104 -11.87 8.87 0.65
N ASN A 105 -12.50 10.00 0.95
CA ASN A 105 -11.91 11.06 1.75
C ASN A 105 -11.62 10.58 3.20
N ASP A 106 -10.70 11.24 3.90
CA ASP A 106 -10.21 10.85 5.24
C ASP A 106 -11.33 10.78 6.29
N ASN A 107 -12.37 11.63 6.16
CA ASN A 107 -13.57 11.58 7.00
C ASN A 107 -14.86 11.56 6.17
N PRO A 108 -15.25 10.40 5.65
CA PRO A 108 -16.31 10.31 4.66
C PRO A 108 -17.68 10.07 5.27
N ASN A 109 -18.67 10.82 4.79
CA ASN A 109 -20.04 10.61 5.20
C ASN A 109 -20.63 9.36 4.52
N ARG A 110 -21.78 8.86 5.02
CA ARG A 110 -22.46 7.68 4.43
C ARG A 110 -22.78 7.86 2.95
N ALA A 111 -23.18 9.06 2.55
CA ALA A 111 -23.45 9.40 1.16
C ALA A 111 -22.21 9.27 0.27
N ASP A 112 -21.04 9.75 0.72
CA ASP A 112 -19.79 9.66 -0.05
C ASP A 112 -19.39 8.20 -0.29
N ARG A 113 -19.65 7.32 0.68
CA ARG A 113 -19.42 5.88 0.52
C ARG A 113 -20.29 5.31 -0.60
N ILE A 114 -21.58 5.61 -0.60
CA ILE A 114 -22.53 5.11 -1.61
C ILE A 114 -22.18 5.65 -3.00
N VAL A 115 -21.90 6.96 -3.12
CA VAL A 115 -21.50 7.59 -4.38
C VAL A 115 -20.21 6.97 -4.92
N ARG A 116 -19.25 6.70 -4.02
CA ARG A 116 -18.02 5.99 -4.39
C ARG A 116 -18.31 4.59 -4.90
N GLU A 117 -19.10 3.79 -4.18
CA GLU A 117 -19.44 2.42 -4.63
C GLU A 117 -20.08 2.44 -6.02
N LEU A 118 -21.02 3.35 -6.25
CA LEU A 118 -21.65 3.51 -7.55
C LEU A 118 -20.64 3.88 -8.63
N ARG A 119 -19.73 4.82 -8.36
CA ARG A 119 -18.68 5.24 -9.29
C ARG A 119 -17.67 4.12 -9.58
N ILE A 120 -17.34 3.31 -8.58
CA ILE A 120 -16.46 2.15 -8.74
C ILE A 120 -17.13 1.07 -9.59
N ALA A 121 -18.45 0.89 -9.44
CA ALA A 121 -19.25 -0.07 -10.18
C ALA A 121 -19.43 0.34 -11.66
N THR A 122 -19.58 1.64 -11.94
CA THR A 122 -19.68 2.13 -13.32
C THR A 122 -18.33 2.20 -14.04
N GLN A 123 -17.22 2.13 -13.31
CA GLN A 123 -15.88 2.11 -13.86
C GLN A 123 -15.45 0.68 -14.22
N ILE A 124 -15.84 0.25 -15.42
CA ILE A 124 -15.56 -1.08 -16.00
C ILE A 124 -14.04 -1.31 -16.13
N PHE A 125 -13.30 -0.31 -16.63
CA PHE A 125 -11.84 -0.37 -16.76
C PHE A 125 -11.17 0.23 -15.52
N SER A 126 -10.37 -0.57 -14.84
CA SER A 126 -9.59 -0.11 -13.69
C SER A 126 -8.32 0.59 -14.18
N PRO A 127 -8.07 1.86 -13.82
CA PRO A 127 -6.82 2.53 -14.18
C PRO A 127 -5.64 1.80 -13.55
N PRO A 128 -4.47 1.76 -14.21
CA PRO A 128 -3.26 1.21 -13.60
C PRO A 128 -2.93 1.98 -12.33
N HIS A 129 -2.47 1.26 -11.32
CA HIS A 129 -2.04 1.81 -10.05
C HIS A 129 -0.56 1.50 -9.88
N PHE A 130 0.26 2.55 -9.83
CA PHE A 130 1.68 2.44 -9.59
C PHE A 130 1.98 2.66 -8.12
N THR A 131 2.88 1.87 -7.59
CA THR A 131 3.37 2.02 -6.22
C THR A 131 4.88 1.94 -6.25
N VAL A 132 5.53 2.94 -5.66
CA VAL A 132 6.99 3.03 -5.62
C VAL A 132 7.43 2.92 -4.18
N VAL A 133 8.32 1.97 -3.90
CA VAL A 133 8.96 1.83 -2.59
C VAL A 133 10.43 2.17 -2.73
N GLN A 134 10.87 3.16 -1.96
CA GLN A 134 12.27 3.58 -1.91
C GLN A 134 12.99 2.87 -0.78
N LEU A 135 14.13 2.28 -1.09
CA LEU A 135 14.97 1.50 -0.21
C LEU A 135 16.39 2.09 -0.22
N ARG A 136 17.10 1.95 0.90
CA ARG A 136 18.53 2.29 0.97
C ARG A 136 19.25 1.34 1.92
N ALA A 137 20.49 1.03 1.59
CA ALA A 137 21.37 0.22 2.42
C ALA A 137 21.59 0.83 3.82
N VAL A 138 21.76 -0.05 4.79
CA VAL A 138 22.06 0.25 6.19
C VAL A 138 23.52 -0.13 6.45
N VAL A 139 24.21 0.69 7.26
CA VAL A 139 25.57 0.35 7.69
C VAL A 139 25.52 -0.86 8.62
N PRO A 140 26.29 -1.94 8.35
CA PRO A 140 26.34 -3.11 9.22
C PRO A 140 26.77 -2.71 10.64
N GLN A 141 25.95 -3.08 11.63
CA GLN A 141 26.25 -2.82 13.04
C GLN A 141 26.34 -4.14 13.79
N THR A 142 27.50 -4.42 14.36
CA THR A 142 27.71 -5.58 15.21
C THR A 142 27.16 -5.30 16.60
N ALA A 143 26.13 -6.04 17.01
CA ALA A 143 25.62 -6.01 18.38
C ALA A 143 26.49 -6.88 19.30
N ALA A 144 26.82 -6.40 20.49
CA ALA A 144 27.43 -7.24 21.52
C ALA A 144 26.39 -8.26 22.06
N PRO A 145 26.80 -9.50 22.41
CA PRO A 145 25.88 -10.48 22.98
C PRO A 145 25.23 -9.96 24.27
N GLY A 146 23.90 -9.93 24.30
CA GLY A 146 23.11 -9.46 25.46
C GLY A 146 22.68 -7.99 25.42
N GLU A 147 23.14 -7.21 24.43
CA GLU A 147 22.64 -5.85 24.20
C GLU A 147 21.46 -5.85 23.22
N ALA A 148 20.59 -4.83 23.35
CA ALA A 148 19.51 -4.64 22.38
C ALA A 148 20.12 -4.41 20.98
N PRO A 149 19.54 -5.00 19.91
CA PRO A 149 20.03 -4.77 18.56
C PRO A 149 20.14 -3.26 18.28
N PRO A 150 21.33 -2.79 17.84
CA PRO A 150 21.52 -1.38 17.60
C PRO A 150 20.64 -0.95 16.43
N ARG A 151 20.14 0.29 16.47
CA ARG A 151 19.19 0.77 15.47
C ARG A 151 19.85 0.85 14.10
N PRO A 152 19.18 0.40 13.02
CA PRO A 152 19.66 0.57 11.65
C PRO A 152 19.99 2.04 11.35
N VAL A 153 21.25 2.32 10.99
CA VAL A 153 21.71 3.63 10.55
C VAL A 153 21.83 3.60 9.03
N LEU A 154 21.15 4.53 8.37
CA LEU A 154 21.18 4.69 6.91
C LEU A 154 22.59 5.07 6.45
N ASP A 155 23.12 4.34 5.48
CA ASP A 155 24.31 4.79 4.76
C ASP A 155 23.90 5.95 3.83
N GLN A 156 24.50 7.13 4.02
CA GLN A 156 24.18 8.31 3.20
C GLN A 156 24.88 8.27 1.82
N ASN A 157 25.89 7.43 1.65
CA ASN A 157 26.65 7.31 0.40
C ASN A 157 26.05 6.29 -0.57
N SER A 158 25.26 5.35 -0.05
CA SER A 158 24.58 4.34 -0.87
C SER A 158 23.44 4.94 -1.70
N PRO A 159 23.24 4.49 -2.97
CA PRO A 159 22.18 4.98 -3.83
C PRO A 159 20.79 4.62 -3.30
N ILE A 160 19.78 5.41 -3.67
CA ILE A 160 18.37 5.09 -3.41
C ILE A 160 17.90 4.11 -4.48
N ILE A 161 17.49 2.92 -4.06
CA ILE A 161 16.87 1.93 -4.94
C ILE A 161 15.36 2.17 -4.91
N SER A 162 14.75 2.38 -6.07
CA SER A 162 13.31 2.60 -6.19
C SER A 162 12.66 1.41 -6.89
N VAL A 163 11.90 0.62 -6.14
CA VAL A 163 11.16 -0.51 -6.69
C VAL A 163 9.81 0.00 -7.16
N VAL A 164 9.57 -0.07 -8.47
CA VAL A 164 8.32 0.35 -9.09
C VAL A 164 7.45 -0.87 -9.30
N MET A 165 6.29 -0.89 -8.65
CA MET A 165 5.30 -1.95 -8.79
C MET A 165 4.09 -1.41 -9.56
N GLU A 166 3.67 -2.17 -10.57
CA GLU A 166 2.45 -1.89 -11.31
C GLU A 166 1.37 -2.90 -10.93
N ARG A 167 0.20 -2.39 -10.55
CA ARG A 167 -0.96 -3.20 -10.24
C ARG A 167 -2.03 -3.04 -11.33
N ASP A 168 -1.92 -3.83 -12.38
CA ASP A 168 -2.96 -3.95 -13.41
C ASP A 168 -4.02 -5.01 -13.01
N LEU A 169 -5.17 -4.54 -12.54
CA LEU A 169 -6.35 -5.38 -12.27
C LEU A 169 -7.32 -5.44 -13.45
N GLY A 170 -7.24 -4.50 -14.38
CA GLY A 170 -8.17 -4.40 -15.51
C GLY A 170 -8.04 -5.62 -16.40
N ASN A 171 -6.81 -5.94 -16.79
CA ASN A 171 -6.54 -7.07 -17.66
C ASN A 171 -6.85 -8.43 -16.99
N LYS A 172 -6.53 -8.57 -15.70
CA LYS A 172 -6.75 -9.82 -14.94
C LYS A 172 -8.23 -10.18 -14.72
N ARG A 173 -9.13 -9.18 -14.66
CA ARG A 173 -10.57 -9.41 -14.41
C ARG A 173 -11.39 -9.66 -15.68
N LEU A 174 -10.85 -9.32 -16.85
CA LEU A 174 -11.54 -9.49 -18.12
C LEU A 174 -11.75 -10.97 -18.46
N TYR A 175 -10.72 -11.80 -18.33
CA TYR A 175 -10.82 -13.22 -18.71
C TYR A 175 -11.88 -13.99 -17.90
N PRO A 176 -11.92 -13.92 -16.55
CA PRO A 176 -12.98 -14.59 -15.79
C PRO A 176 -14.38 -14.04 -16.11
N PHE A 177 -14.50 -12.73 -16.38
CA PHE A 177 -15.77 -12.12 -16.77
C PHE A 177 -16.29 -12.66 -18.10
N LEU A 178 -15.43 -12.78 -19.12
CA LEU A 178 -15.80 -13.35 -20.41
C LEU A 178 -16.25 -14.81 -20.28
N THR A 179 -15.57 -15.61 -19.46
CA THR A 179 -15.98 -16.99 -19.16
C THR A 179 -17.34 -17.04 -18.47
N ALA A 180 -17.58 -16.19 -17.47
CA ALA A 180 -18.86 -16.11 -16.78
C ALA A 180 -20.00 -15.69 -17.73
N LEU A 181 -19.74 -14.72 -18.61
CA LEU A 181 -20.69 -14.25 -19.61
C LEU A 181 -21.04 -15.36 -20.62
N GLY A 182 -20.04 -16.11 -21.10
CA GLY A 182 -20.26 -17.25 -21.99
C GLY A 182 -21.14 -18.33 -21.36
N SER A 183 -20.84 -18.70 -20.11
CA SER A 183 -21.64 -19.68 -19.35
C SER A 183 -23.07 -19.18 -19.08
N LEU A 184 -23.24 -17.89 -18.78
CA LEU A 184 -24.54 -17.27 -18.57
C LEU A 184 -25.41 -17.33 -19.85
N LEU A 185 -24.83 -17.02 -21.01
CA LEU A 185 -25.54 -17.08 -22.27
C LEU A 185 -25.98 -18.51 -22.61
N LEU A 186 -25.10 -19.49 -22.40
CA LEU A 186 -25.42 -20.90 -22.63
C LEU A 186 -26.55 -21.36 -21.68
N PHE A 187 -26.49 -20.97 -20.42
CA PHE A 187 -27.56 -21.23 -19.45
C PHE A 187 -28.89 -20.62 -19.91
N ILE A 188 -28.91 -19.34 -20.33
CA ILE A 188 -30.13 -18.69 -20.82
C ILE A 188 -30.71 -19.43 -22.03
N VAL A 189 -29.87 -19.85 -22.99
CA VAL A 189 -30.33 -20.59 -24.17
C VAL A 189 -30.99 -21.91 -23.76
N THR A 190 -30.33 -22.70 -22.92
CA THR A 190 -30.87 -24.00 -22.46
C THR A 190 -32.13 -23.85 -21.61
N ALA A 191 -32.16 -22.88 -20.69
CA ALA A 191 -33.35 -22.56 -19.90
C ALA A 191 -34.52 -22.12 -20.77
N THR A 192 -34.27 -21.32 -21.80
CA THR A 192 -35.31 -20.88 -22.74
C THR A 192 -35.83 -22.04 -23.57
N MET A 193 -34.96 -22.92 -24.06
CA MET A 193 -35.37 -24.15 -24.76
C MET A 193 -36.23 -25.05 -23.86
N LEU A 194 -35.84 -25.23 -22.60
CA LEU A 194 -36.62 -26.01 -21.64
C LEU A 194 -37.98 -25.38 -21.37
N HIS A 195 -38.03 -24.07 -21.20
CA HIS A 195 -39.27 -23.31 -20.98
C HIS A 195 -40.27 -23.48 -22.14
N TYR A 196 -39.81 -23.42 -23.39
CA TYR A 196 -40.66 -23.67 -24.55
C TYR A 196 -41.17 -25.12 -24.58
N ARG A 197 -40.30 -26.09 -24.29
CA ARG A 197 -40.68 -27.51 -24.23
C ARG A 197 -41.71 -27.80 -23.15
N ASP A 198 -41.56 -27.20 -21.97
CA ASP A 198 -42.51 -27.37 -20.87
C ASP A 198 -43.89 -26.79 -21.22
N LYS A 199 -43.93 -25.64 -21.89
CA LYS A 199 -45.18 -25.06 -22.40
C LYS A 199 -45.88 -25.97 -23.40
N GLU A 200 -45.15 -26.54 -24.36
CA GLU A 200 -45.73 -27.50 -25.31
C GLU A 200 -46.25 -28.76 -24.63
N ALA A 201 -45.50 -29.30 -23.66
CA ALA A 201 -45.91 -30.48 -22.89
C ALA A 201 -47.18 -30.23 -22.07
N MET A 202 -47.31 -29.05 -21.44
CA MET A 202 -48.52 -28.64 -20.74
C MET A 202 -49.71 -28.51 -21.69
N ALA A 203 -49.53 -27.89 -22.87
CA ALA A 203 -50.57 -27.75 -23.87
C ALA A 203 -51.10 -29.10 -24.36
N ARG A 204 -50.20 -30.07 -24.61
CA ARG A 204 -50.60 -31.44 -25.02
C ARG A 204 -51.37 -32.17 -23.93
N ARG A 205 -50.97 -32.03 -22.65
CA ARG A 205 -51.70 -32.63 -21.51
C ARG A 205 -53.09 -32.01 -21.33
N ALA A 206 -53.20 -30.70 -21.46
CA ALA A 206 -54.50 -30.00 -21.39
C ALA A 206 -55.44 -30.46 -22.51
N ALA A 207 -54.95 -30.62 -23.73
CA ALA A 207 -55.74 -31.12 -24.87
C ALA A 207 -56.12 -32.60 -24.76
N ALA A 208 -55.33 -33.41 -24.03
CA ALA A 208 -55.62 -34.81 -23.79
C ALA A 208 -56.63 -35.02 -22.64
N GLY A 209 -56.65 -34.13 -21.64
CA GLY A 209 -57.56 -34.18 -20.49
C GLY A 209 -58.96 -33.60 -20.77
N THR A 210 -59.17 -32.97 -21.92
CA THR A 210 -60.47 -32.44 -22.36
C THR A 210 -61.27 -33.41 -23.26
N ARG A 211 -60.93 -34.71 -23.24
CA ARG A 211 -61.69 -35.80 -23.87
C ARG A 211 -62.37 -36.69 -22.84
#